data_AF-A0A0G1Z2Y4-F1
#
_entry.id   AF-A0A0G1Z2Y4-F1
#
_cell.length_a   1.000
_cell.length_b   1.000
_cell.length_c   1.000
_cell.angle_alpha   90.00
_cell.angle_beta   90.00
_cell.angle_gamma   90.00
#
_symmetry.space_group_name_H-M   'P 1'
#
loop_
_entity.id
_entity.type
_entity.pdbx_description
1 polymer ?
#
loop_
_entity_poly.entity_id
_entity_poly.type
_entity_poly.pdbx_seq_one_letter_code
_entity_poly.pdbx_strand_id
1 'polypeptide(L)'
;MLRDIITAKKKSILIALLLAAVLAGLSYFILRSAIDRGKTLWELSLSQMNFTGDRAEARIADRDGRVWIALELASGDRDVKRPAYIHIGKCGGPSRTYAKYRLTDMTDGNSETLIDISPDDFAKDLPLSIQVSQSFDDVYLGAACGTIER
;
A
#
# COMPACT_ATOMS: atom_id res chain seq x y z
N MET A 1 27.19 -44.19 -28.28
CA MET A 1 25.79 -44.04 -28.77
C MET A 1 24.76 -44.25 -27.66
N LEU A 2 24.60 -45.44 -27.04
CA LEU A 2 23.59 -45.66 -25.98
C LEU A 2 23.83 -44.82 -24.69
N ARG A 3 25.09 -44.70 -24.26
CA ARG A 3 25.50 -43.91 -23.08
C ARG A 3 25.26 -42.40 -23.24
N ASP A 4 25.44 -41.88 -24.45
CA ASP A 4 25.27 -40.46 -24.75
C ASP A 4 23.80 -40.05 -24.69
N ILE A 5 22.91 -40.92 -25.16
CA ILE A 5 21.45 -40.75 -25.10
C ILE A 5 20.95 -40.73 -23.65
N ILE A 6 21.45 -41.63 -22.79
CA ILE A 6 21.08 -41.69 -21.37
C ILE A 6 21.53 -40.44 -20.63
N THR A 7 22.75 -39.96 -20.92
CA THR A 7 23.33 -38.75 -20.30
C THR A 7 22.56 -37.48 -20.71
N ALA A 8 22.18 -37.37 -21.99
CA ALA A 8 21.36 -36.27 -22.49
C ALA A 8 19.97 -36.27 -21.84
N LYS A 9 19.30 -37.43 -21.75
CA LYS A 9 17.99 -37.58 -21.11
C LYS A 9 18.01 -37.19 -19.62
N LYS A 10 19.06 -37.59 -18.89
CA LYS A 10 19.27 -37.20 -17.48
C LYS A 10 19.44 -35.69 -17.31
N LYS A 11 20.22 -35.03 -18.18
CA LYS A 11 20.37 -33.56 -18.17
C LYS A 11 19.05 -32.85 -18.45
N SER A 12 18.28 -33.30 -19.46
CA SER A 12 16.97 -32.73 -19.77
C SER A 12 15.98 -32.88 -18.61
N ILE A 13 15.97 -34.03 -17.92
CA ILE A 13 15.12 -34.25 -16.74
C ILE A 13 15.55 -33.33 -15.58
N LEU A 14 16.85 -33.17 -15.33
CA LEU A 14 17.34 -32.25 -14.29
C LEU A 14 16.94 -30.81 -14.56
N ILE A 15 17.06 -30.35 -15.81
CA ILE A 15 16.69 -29.00 -16.22
C ILE A 15 15.18 -28.78 -16.03
N ALA A 16 14.35 -29.75 -16.43
CA ALA A 16 12.90 -29.68 -16.24
C ALA A 16 12.50 -29.61 -14.75
N LEU A 17 13.17 -30.37 -13.88
CA LEU A 17 12.93 -30.33 -12.42
C LEU A 17 13.34 -29.00 -11.81
N LEU A 18 14.47 -28.42 -12.23
CA LEU A 18 14.91 -27.10 -11.77
C LEU A 18 13.93 -25.99 -12.20
N LEU A 19 13.46 -26.02 -13.45
CA LEU A 19 12.44 -25.10 -13.95
C LEU A 19 11.13 -25.22 -13.16
N ALA A 20 10.68 -26.44 -12.89
CA ALA A 20 9.47 -26.67 -12.09
C ALA A 20 9.61 -26.14 -10.66
N ALA A 21 10.77 -26.33 -10.02
CA ALA A 21 11.03 -25.80 -8.69
C ALA A 21 11.06 -24.26 -8.65
N VAL A 22 11.65 -23.62 -9.65
CA VAL A 22 11.65 -22.15 -9.77
C VAL A 22 10.23 -21.62 -9.98
N LEU A 23 9.45 -22.25 -10.86
CA LEU A 23 8.06 -21.87 -11.10
C LEU A 23 7.18 -22.05 -9.86
N ALA A 24 7.37 -23.14 -9.12
CA ALA A 24 6.66 -23.39 -7.86
C ALA A 24 7.06 -22.41 -6.76
N GLY A 25 8.34 -22.04 -6.67
CA GLY A 25 8.82 -21.02 -5.74
C GLY A 25 8.25 -19.64 -6.07
N LEU A 26 8.23 -19.27 -7.35
CA LEU A 26 7.69 -18.00 -7.81
C LEU A 26 6.16 -17.92 -7.59
N SER A 27 5.43 -19.00 -7.90
CA SER A 27 3.98 -19.04 -7.68
C SER A 27 3.63 -18.99 -6.20
N TYR A 28 4.36 -19.70 -5.33
CA TYR A 28 4.19 -19.62 -3.88
C TYR A 28 4.45 -18.21 -3.35
N PHE A 29 5.50 -17.54 -3.84
CA PHE A 29 5.81 -16.16 -3.47
C PHE A 29 4.69 -15.20 -3.86
N ILE A 30 4.19 -15.27 -5.10
CA ILE A 30 3.08 -14.43 -5.57
C ILE A 30 1.81 -14.68 -4.74
N LEU A 31 1.49 -15.96 -4.46
CA LEU A 31 0.32 -16.30 -3.67
C LEU A 31 0.44 -15.76 -2.24
N ARG A 32 1.62 -15.87 -1.64
CA ARG A 32 1.90 -15.36 -0.29
C ARG A 32 1.78 -13.84 -0.24
N SER A 33 2.28 -13.10 -1.23
CA SER A 33 2.11 -11.63 -1.31
C SER A 33 0.65 -11.21 -1.45
N ALA A 34 -0.21 -12.03 -2.09
CA ALA A 34 -1.64 -11.75 -2.16
C ALA A 34 -2.33 -11.97 -0.81
N ILE A 35 -2.00 -13.06 -0.10
CA ILE A 35 -2.51 -13.35 1.24
C ILE A 35 -2.05 -12.29 2.25
N ASP A 36 -0.80 -11.88 2.17
CA ASP A 36 -0.21 -10.89 3.08
C ASP A 36 -0.87 -9.51 2.94
N ARG A 37 -1.49 -9.18 1.81
CA ARG A 37 -2.18 -7.89 1.63
C ARG A 37 -3.57 -7.82 2.28
N GLY A 38 -4.03 -8.88 2.94
CA GLY A 38 -5.27 -8.87 3.71
C GLY A 38 -6.55 -8.73 2.87
N LYS A 39 -7.70 -8.74 3.53
CA LYS A 39 -9.01 -8.51 2.90
C LYS A 39 -9.19 -7.01 2.68
N THR A 40 -9.30 -6.57 1.43
CA THR A 40 -9.58 -5.16 1.11
C THR A 40 -10.90 -4.72 1.76
N LEU A 41 -10.85 -3.58 2.45
CA LEU A 41 -11.98 -2.92 3.08
C LEU A 41 -12.40 -1.67 2.27
N TRP A 42 -11.43 -0.83 1.89
CA TRP A 42 -11.64 0.35 1.07
C TRP A 42 -10.48 0.56 0.08
N GLU A 43 -10.82 1.11 -1.08
CA GLU A 43 -9.88 1.64 -2.07
C GLU A 43 -10.37 3.01 -2.50
N LEU A 44 -9.48 4.00 -2.52
CA LEU A 44 -9.83 5.37 -2.90
C LEU A 44 -8.65 6.13 -3.48
N SER A 45 -8.96 7.00 -4.43
CA SER A 45 -8.01 7.96 -4.97
C SER A 45 -7.97 9.24 -4.14
N LEU A 46 -6.78 9.70 -3.83
CA LEU A 46 -6.49 10.98 -3.17
C LEU A 46 -6.29 12.03 -4.26
N SER A 47 -7.15 13.04 -4.24
CA SER A 47 -7.07 14.17 -5.18
C SER A 47 -6.04 15.19 -4.71
N GLN A 48 -5.43 15.88 -5.68
CA GLN A 48 -4.48 16.95 -5.40
C GLN A 48 -5.08 18.03 -4.48
N MET A 49 -4.20 18.63 -3.70
CA MET A 49 -4.47 19.81 -2.89
C MET A 49 -3.48 20.92 -3.24
N ASN A 50 -3.88 22.17 -3.01
CA ASN A 50 -2.98 23.33 -3.10
C ASN A 50 -2.17 23.43 -4.41
N PHE A 51 -2.75 22.96 -5.53
CA PHE A 51 -2.16 23.00 -6.88
C PHE A 51 -0.79 22.30 -7.02
N THR A 52 -0.48 21.32 -6.18
CA THR A 52 0.81 20.61 -6.26
C THR A 52 0.94 19.69 -7.47
N GLY A 53 -0.18 19.23 -8.04
CA GLY A 53 -0.19 18.16 -9.04
C GLY A 53 -0.05 16.76 -8.44
N ASP A 54 0.09 16.65 -7.11
CA ASP A 54 0.25 15.37 -6.43
C ASP A 54 -1.09 14.61 -6.38
N ARG A 55 -1.08 13.32 -6.71
CA ARG A 55 -2.22 12.40 -6.51
C ARG A 55 -1.70 11.11 -5.93
N ALA A 56 -2.52 10.42 -5.15
CA ALA A 56 -2.17 9.12 -4.60
C ALA A 56 -3.35 8.17 -4.65
N GLU A 57 -3.08 6.88 -4.50
CA GLU A 57 -4.07 5.84 -4.26
C GLU A 57 -3.89 5.33 -2.83
N ALA A 58 -5.00 5.03 -2.17
CA ALA A 58 -5.00 4.41 -0.85
C ALA A 58 -5.75 3.10 -0.88
N ARG A 59 -5.13 2.07 -0.29
CA ARG A 59 -5.75 0.78 -0.02
C ARG A 59 -5.77 0.53 1.47
N ILE A 60 -6.96 0.21 1.99
CA ILE A 60 -7.18 -0.12 3.38
C ILE A 60 -7.67 -1.56 3.44
N ALA A 61 -7.03 -2.39 4.25
CA ALA A 61 -7.32 -3.81 4.36
C ALA A 61 -7.29 -4.30 5.81
N ASP A 62 -8.02 -5.39 6.06
CA ASP A 62 -7.88 -6.19 7.28
C ASP A 62 -6.69 -7.15 7.11
N ARG A 63 -5.64 -6.93 7.91
CA ARG A 63 -4.47 -7.81 8.05
C ARG A 63 -4.43 -8.32 9.48
N ASP A 64 -4.86 -9.57 9.66
CA ASP A 64 -4.88 -10.28 10.95
C ASP A 64 -5.70 -9.56 12.04
N GLY A 65 -6.88 -9.05 11.69
CA GLY A 65 -7.78 -8.35 12.62
C GLY A 65 -7.38 -6.90 12.88
N ARG A 66 -6.45 -6.36 12.10
CA ARG A 66 -5.91 -4.99 12.23
C ARG A 66 -6.02 -4.24 10.92
N VAL A 67 -6.09 -2.92 11.00
CA VAL A 67 -6.17 -2.06 9.82
C VAL A 67 -4.79 -1.81 9.23
N TRP A 68 -4.56 -2.35 8.03
CA TRP A 68 -3.39 -2.04 7.21
C TRP A 68 -3.76 -0.99 6.16
N ILE A 69 -2.89 0.00 5.99
CA ILE A 69 -3.07 1.10 5.05
C ILE A 69 -1.83 1.21 4.18
N ALA A 70 -2.01 1.11 2.87
CA ALA A 70 -1.00 1.42 1.88
C ALA A 70 -1.38 2.67 1.11
N LEU A 71 -0.40 3.54 0.90
CA LEU A 71 -0.50 4.71 0.03
C LEU A 71 0.54 4.60 -1.09
N GLU A 72 0.13 4.94 -2.30
CA GLU A 72 1.01 5.01 -3.47
C GLU A 72 0.79 6.32 -4.22
N LEU A 73 1.85 7.06 -4.48
CA LEU A 73 1.79 8.29 -5.26
C LEU A 73 1.58 7.95 -6.75
N ALA A 74 0.43 8.36 -7.29
CA ALA A 74 0.05 8.20 -8.68
C ALA A 74 0.64 9.32 -9.58
N SER A 75 0.79 10.53 -9.05
CA SER A 75 1.49 11.64 -9.72
C SER A 75 2.13 12.56 -8.70
N GLY A 76 3.24 13.22 -9.05
CA GLY A 76 3.97 14.11 -8.14
C GLY A 76 5.45 13.78 -8.03
N ASP A 77 6.16 14.57 -7.24
CA ASP A 77 7.58 14.33 -6.93
C ASP A 77 7.73 13.14 -5.97
N ARG A 78 8.44 12.09 -6.38
CA ARG A 78 8.65 10.89 -5.56
C ARG A 78 9.88 11.01 -4.65
N ASP A 79 10.78 11.94 -4.93
CA ASP A 79 12.03 12.14 -4.19
C ASP A 79 11.80 12.94 -2.90
N VAL A 80 10.62 13.56 -2.76
CA VAL A 80 10.21 14.28 -1.55
C VAL A 80 9.59 13.31 -0.54
N LYS A 81 10.23 13.18 0.61
CA LYS A 81 9.67 12.49 1.77
C LYS A 81 8.55 13.32 2.40
N ARG A 82 7.37 12.73 2.59
CA ARG A 82 6.15 13.45 3.03
C ARG A 82 5.47 12.78 4.22
N PRO A 83 5.11 13.52 5.28
CA PRO A 83 4.23 13.00 6.31
C PRO A 83 2.85 12.64 5.76
N ALA A 84 2.21 11.63 6.35
CA ALA A 84 0.83 11.24 6.04
C ALA A 84 0.03 10.99 7.31
N TYR A 85 -1.24 11.37 7.28
CA TYR A 85 -2.12 11.37 8.45
C TYR A 85 -3.54 10.97 8.08
N ILE A 86 -4.24 10.44 9.07
CA ILE A 86 -5.70 10.29 9.03
C ILE A 86 -6.33 11.25 10.03
N HIS A 87 -7.32 12.00 9.59
CA HIS A 87 -8.11 12.92 10.41
C HIS A 87 -9.57 12.47 10.45
N ILE A 88 -10.27 12.83 11.53
CA ILE A 88 -11.73 12.69 11.61
C ILE A 88 -12.39 13.65 10.62
N GLY A 89 -13.39 13.18 9.90
CA GLY A 89 -14.15 13.97 8.94
C GLY A 89 -13.70 13.82 7.49
N LYS A 90 -14.21 14.69 6.62
CA LYS A 90 -13.96 14.67 5.17
C LYS A 90 -12.85 15.63 4.77
N CYS A 91 -12.23 15.39 3.62
CA CYS A 91 -11.38 16.38 2.96
C CYS A 91 -12.15 17.69 2.76
N GLY A 92 -11.52 18.82 3.09
CA GLY A 92 -12.15 20.14 3.01
C GLY A 92 -13.02 20.52 4.22
N GLY A 93 -13.23 19.61 5.18
CA GLY A 93 -13.96 19.89 6.41
C GLY A 93 -13.19 20.78 7.41
N PRO A 94 -13.89 21.46 8.32
CA PRO A 94 -13.27 22.15 9.46
C PRO A 94 -12.67 21.10 10.41
N SER A 95 -11.50 21.40 10.97
CA SER A 95 -10.67 20.50 11.80
C SER A 95 -9.91 19.40 11.03
N ARG A 96 -8.68 19.74 10.60
CA ARG A 96 -7.57 18.77 10.39
C ARG A 96 -6.41 19.00 11.37
N THR A 97 -6.65 19.79 12.42
CA THR A 97 -5.61 20.25 13.32
C THR A 97 -5.00 19.10 14.13
N TYR A 98 -5.74 18.01 14.31
CA TYR A 98 -5.29 16.82 15.02
C TYR A 98 -5.39 15.59 14.13
N ALA A 99 -4.27 14.90 13.95
CA ALA A 99 -4.26 13.57 13.34
C ALA A 99 -4.84 12.56 14.34
N LYS A 100 -5.83 11.79 13.89
CA LYS A 100 -6.35 10.63 14.64
C LYS A 100 -5.34 9.48 14.56
N TYR A 101 -4.78 9.24 13.37
CA TYR A 101 -3.73 8.24 13.15
C TYR A 101 -2.56 8.87 12.40
N ARG A 102 -1.34 8.70 12.93
CA ARG A 102 -0.10 9.00 12.20
C ARG A 102 0.24 7.80 11.34
N LEU A 103 0.44 8.04 10.04
CA LEU A 103 0.89 7.00 9.12
C LEU A 103 2.42 7.04 9.01
N THR A 104 3.00 5.96 8.50
CA THR A 104 4.38 5.96 8.02
C THR A 104 4.54 7.06 6.97
N ASP A 105 5.65 7.77 7.01
CA ASP A 105 5.92 8.81 6.03
C ASP A 105 6.02 8.20 4.63
N MET A 106 5.48 8.89 3.64
CA MET A 106 5.64 8.51 2.25
C MET A 106 7.09 8.74 1.83
N THR A 107 7.75 7.67 1.39
CA THR A 107 9.14 7.64 0.93
C THR A 107 9.16 6.95 -0.44
N ASP A 108 9.86 7.52 -1.41
CA ASP A 108 9.89 7.05 -2.81
C ASP A 108 8.48 6.87 -3.42
N GLY A 109 7.54 7.71 -2.99
CA GLY A 109 6.13 7.67 -3.38
C GLY A 109 5.31 6.53 -2.77
N ASN A 110 5.79 5.84 -1.72
CA ASN A 110 5.06 4.74 -1.07
C ASN A 110 4.99 4.92 0.45
N SER A 111 3.93 4.43 1.08
CA SER A 111 3.80 4.32 2.54
C SER A 111 2.99 3.07 2.90
N GLU A 112 3.43 2.34 3.93
CA GLU A 112 2.66 1.26 4.55
C GLU A 112 2.59 1.46 6.07
N THR A 113 1.38 1.33 6.61
CA THR A 113 1.12 1.49 8.05
C THR A 113 0.20 0.37 8.52
N LEU A 114 0.53 -0.24 9.65
CA LEU A 114 -0.36 -1.14 10.38
C LEU A 114 -0.84 -0.43 11.64
N ILE A 115 -2.14 -0.22 11.75
CA ILE A 115 -2.79 0.41 12.90
C ILE A 115 -3.38 -0.70 13.78
N ASP A 116 -3.00 -0.70 15.05
CA ASP A 116 -3.42 -1.73 16.02
C ASP A 116 -4.83 -1.48 16.56
N ILE A 117 -5.82 -1.50 15.65
CA ILE A 117 -7.25 -1.44 15.95
C ILE A 117 -8.02 -2.37 15.01
N SER A 118 -9.20 -2.81 15.44
CA SER A 118 -10.07 -3.64 14.59
C SER A 118 -10.66 -2.84 13.41
N PRO A 119 -10.93 -3.50 12.26
CA PRO A 119 -11.70 -2.89 11.17
C PRO A 119 -13.04 -2.31 11.60
N ASP A 120 -13.72 -2.96 12.55
CA ASP A 120 -15.02 -2.51 13.07
C ASP A 120 -14.89 -1.21 13.88
N ASP A 121 -13.83 -1.08 14.68
CA ASP A 121 -13.57 0.15 15.43
C ASP A 121 -13.13 1.29 14.52
N PHE A 122 -12.33 1.00 13.49
CA PHE A 122 -11.97 1.98 12.46
C PHE A 122 -13.20 2.49 11.71
N ALA A 123 -14.14 1.60 11.36
CA ALA A 123 -15.37 1.96 10.64
C ALA A 123 -16.32 2.88 11.45
N LYS A 124 -16.26 2.82 12.78
CA LYS A 124 -17.06 3.70 13.66
C LYS A 124 -16.65 5.17 13.57
N ASP A 125 -15.40 5.44 13.23
CA ASP A 125 -14.86 6.79 13.11
C ASP A 125 -15.16 7.44 11.74
N LEU A 126 -15.80 6.72 10.81
CA LEU A 126 -16.12 7.25 9.48
C LEU A 126 -17.15 8.40 9.53
N PRO A 127 -16.99 9.45 8.69
CA PRO A 127 -15.98 9.57 7.64
C PRO A 127 -14.60 9.94 8.17
N LEU A 128 -13.56 9.44 7.50
CA LEU A 128 -12.16 9.73 7.79
C LEU A 128 -11.51 10.34 6.55
N SER A 129 -10.53 11.22 6.73
CA SER A 129 -9.75 11.78 5.62
C SER A 129 -8.29 11.33 5.73
N ILE A 130 -7.76 10.78 4.65
CA ILE A 130 -6.34 10.49 4.50
C ILE A 130 -5.71 11.71 3.81
N GLN A 131 -4.68 12.28 4.42
CA GLN A 131 -3.94 13.41 3.88
C GLN A 131 -2.45 13.10 3.81
N VAL A 132 -1.84 13.43 2.68
CA VAL A 132 -0.39 13.51 2.52
C VAL A 132 -0.01 14.99 2.55
N SER A 133 0.93 15.37 3.41
CA SER A 133 1.46 16.74 3.49
C SER A 133 2.42 17.04 2.35
N GLN A 134 2.67 18.32 2.02
CA GLN A 134 3.59 18.69 0.94
C GLN A 134 5.03 18.31 1.22
N SER A 135 5.48 18.54 2.46
CA SER A 135 6.84 18.29 2.94
C SER A 135 6.84 18.22 4.48
N PHE A 136 8.02 18.03 5.08
CA PHE A 136 8.21 18.18 6.53
C PHE A 136 8.21 19.63 7.00
N ASP A 137 8.54 20.58 6.13
CA ASP A 137 8.53 22.00 6.47
C ASP A 137 7.12 22.58 6.37
N ASP A 138 6.27 21.99 5.52
CA ASP A 138 4.89 22.41 5.24
C ASP A 138 3.86 21.35 5.66
N VAL A 139 3.97 20.81 6.87
CA VAL A 139 3.11 19.71 7.35
C VAL A 139 1.62 20.03 7.33
N TYR A 140 1.25 21.30 7.46
CA TYR A 140 -0.15 21.76 7.46
C TYR A 140 -0.71 21.96 6.05
N LEU A 141 0.15 22.03 5.02
CA LEU A 141 -0.27 22.09 3.64
C LEU A 141 -0.40 20.68 3.08
N GLY A 142 -1.62 20.31 2.67
CA GLY A 142 -1.84 19.06 1.96
C GLY A 142 -1.26 19.10 0.55
N ALA A 143 -0.63 18.00 0.16
CA ALA A 143 -0.31 17.65 -1.22
C ALA A 143 -1.48 16.89 -1.88
N ALA A 144 -2.04 15.91 -1.17
CA ALA A 144 -3.16 15.11 -1.65
C ALA A 144 -4.11 14.71 -0.50
N CYS A 145 -5.40 14.54 -0.78
CA CYS A 145 -6.40 14.12 0.21
C CYS A 145 -7.51 13.26 -0.41
N GLY A 146 -7.95 12.26 0.35
CA GLY A 146 -9.04 11.35 0.00
C GLY A 146 -9.92 11.09 1.22
N THR A 147 -11.23 10.97 1.02
CA THR A 147 -12.19 10.70 2.10
C THR A 147 -12.62 9.25 2.04
N ILE A 148 -12.46 8.54 3.16
CA ILE A 148 -13.04 7.22 3.39
C ILE A 148 -14.47 7.43 3.88
N GLU A 149 -15.43 6.88 3.15
CA GLU A 149 -16.85 6.91 3.50
C GLU A 149 -17.35 5.50 3.84
N ARG A 150 -18.60 5.41 4.32
CA ARG A 150 -19.24 4.11 4.58
C ARG A 150 -19.53 3.35 3.29
#